data_AF-A0A562BYE2-F1
#
_entry.id   AF-A0A562BYE2-F1
#
_cell.length_a   1.000
_cell.length_b   1.000
_cell.length_c   1.000
_cell.angle_alpha   90.00
_cell.angle_beta   90.00
_cell.angle_gamma   90.00
#
_symmetry.space_group_name_H-M   'P 1'
#
loop_
_entity.id
_entity.type
_entity.pdbx_description
1 polymer ?
#
loop_
_entity_poly.entity_id
_entity_poly.type
_entity_poly.pdbx_seq_one_letter_code
_entity_poly.pdbx_strand_id
1 'polypeptide(L)'
;MPEGPSIVLLHEEAMRFRHRTVRRVEGDSRQDIRRMVGRRVLDVRSWGKHFLLAFSGFSLRVHLMMFGSCRIDEPKDRPPRLALHFDKGSLYFYACSVCASSKGRSTRPTTGGAT
;
A
#
# COMPACT_ATOMS: atom_id res chain seq x y z
N MET A 1 -19.64 -18.61 -1.30
CA MET A 1 -19.06 -17.49 -0.53
C MET A 1 -17.74 -17.15 -1.22
N PRO A 2 -17.56 -16.02 -1.93
CA PRO A 2 -16.26 -15.77 -2.54
C PRO A 2 -15.33 -15.33 -1.42
N GLU A 3 -14.65 -16.31 -0.84
CA GLU A 3 -13.38 -16.10 -0.15
C GLU A 3 -12.58 -15.16 -1.04
N GLY A 4 -12.28 -13.96 -0.53
CA GLY A 4 -11.52 -13.00 -1.33
C GLY A 4 -10.24 -13.66 -1.81
N PRO A 5 -9.73 -13.28 -3.00
CA PRO A 5 -8.50 -13.85 -3.53
C PRO A 5 -7.43 -13.84 -2.43
N SER A 6 -6.73 -14.97 -2.26
CA SER A 6 -5.67 -15.09 -1.26
C SER A 6 -4.74 -13.89 -1.35
N ILE A 7 -4.16 -13.47 -0.22
CA ILE A 7 -3.28 -12.29 -0.15
C ILE A 7 -2.14 -12.31 -1.19
N VAL A 8 -1.77 -13.50 -1.66
CA VAL A 8 -0.81 -13.73 -2.76
C VAL A 8 -1.35 -13.22 -4.10
N LEU A 9 -2.56 -13.62 -4.53
CA LEU A 9 -3.19 -13.12 -5.76
C LEU A 9 -3.40 -11.60 -5.70
N LEU A 10 -3.75 -11.09 -4.52
CA LEU A 10 -3.88 -9.65 -4.31
C LEU A 10 -2.54 -8.92 -4.44
N HIS A 11 -1.44 -9.52 -3.99
CA HIS A 11 -0.10 -8.97 -4.20
C HIS A 11 0.25 -8.94 -5.69
N GLU A 12 0.03 -10.04 -6.41
CA GLU A 12 0.31 -10.13 -7.85
C GLU A 12 -0.47 -9.08 -8.64
N GLU A 13 -1.77 -8.97 -8.42
CA GLU A 13 -2.58 -7.93 -9.06
C GLU A 13 -2.14 -6.53 -8.64
N ALA A 14 -1.79 -6.32 -7.37
CA ALA A 14 -1.34 -5.02 -6.92
C ALA A 14 0.02 -4.61 -7.53
N MET A 15 0.79 -5.56 -8.07
CA MET A 15 2.07 -5.24 -8.72
C MET A 15 1.90 -4.38 -9.97
N ARG A 16 0.74 -4.40 -10.61
CA ARG A 16 0.43 -3.51 -11.75
C ARG A 16 0.42 -2.02 -11.39
N PHE A 17 0.27 -1.71 -10.09
CA PHE A 17 0.32 -0.34 -9.58
C PHE A 17 1.75 0.13 -9.29
N ARG A 18 2.76 -0.74 -9.41
CA ARG A 18 4.17 -0.34 -9.36
C ARG A 18 4.45 0.67 -10.48
N HIS A 19 5.20 1.71 -10.13
CA HIS A 19 5.51 2.87 -10.97
C HIS A 19 4.30 3.71 -11.39
N ARG A 20 3.12 3.46 -10.82
CA ARG A 20 1.94 4.31 -11.01
C ARG A 20 1.88 5.42 -9.98
N THR A 21 1.33 6.55 -10.40
CA THR A 21 1.12 7.72 -9.55
C THR A 21 -0.27 7.67 -8.94
N VAL A 22 -0.35 7.87 -7.63
CA VAL A 22 -1.63 8.01 -6.94
C VAL A 22 -2.24 9.36 -7.30
N ARG A 23 -3.44 9.36 -7.89
CA ARG A 23 -4.16 10.56 -8.31
C ARG A 23 -5.08 11.11 -7.23
N ARG A 24 -5.73 10.21 -6.51
CA ARG A 24 -6.68 10.55 -5.44
C ARG A 24 -6.56 9.53 -4.32
N VAL A 25 -6.78 10.00 -3.11
CA VAL A 25 -6.79 9.19 -1.90
C VAL A 25 -8.08 9.46 -1.17
N GLU A 26 -8.72 8.41 -0.69
CA GLU A 26 -9.91 8.48 0.16
C GLU A 26 -9.75 7.59 1.38
N GLY A 27 -10.62 7.78 2.37
CA GLY A 27 -10.65 6.95 3.56
C GLY A 27 -10.65 7.76 4.86
N ASP A 28 -11.03 7.09 5.93
CA ASP A 28 -11.18 7.63 7.29
C ASP A 28 -9.97 7.35 8.18
N SER A 29 -8.86 6.88 7.60
CA SER A 29 -7.63 6.62 8.35
C SER A 29 -7.13 7.90 9.02
N ARG A 30 -6.81 7.80 10.31
CA ARG A 30 -6.28 8.92 11.14
C ARG A 30 -4.86 9.34 10.75
N GLN A 31 -4.24 8.64 9.82
CA GLN A 31 -2.88 8.86 9.37
C GLN A 31 -2.90 9.89 8.24
N ASP A 32 -1.77 10.55 8.01
CA ASP A 32 -1.63 11.43 6.87
C ASP A 32 -1.58 10.60 5.57
N ILE A 33 -2.77 10.24 5.08
CA ILE A 33 -2.95 9.49 3.84
C ILE A 33 -2.91 10.41 2.62
N ARG A 34 -3.18 11.71 2.81
CA ARG A 34 -3.19 12.70 1.73
C ARG A 34 -1.81 12.93 1.12
N ARG A 35 -0.74 12.73 1.88
CA ARG A 35 0.65 12.75 1.37
C ARG A 35 0.95 11.77 0.22
N MET A 36 0.08 10.78 0.00
CA MET A 36 0.24 9.82 -1.10
C MET A 36 -0.20 10.40 -2.44
N VAL A 37 -1.08 11.41 -2.46
CA VAL A 37 -1.52 12.08 -3.69
C VAL A 37 -0.32 12.67 -4.44
N GLY A 38 -0.25 12.41 -5.74
CA GLY A 38 0.86 12.83 -6.60
C GLY A 38 2.14 12.04 -6.41
N ARG A 39 2.19 11.04 -5.53
CA ARG A 39 3.38 10.21 -5.32
C ARG A 39 3.33 8.95 -6.17
N ARG A 40 4.49 8.58 -6.70
CA ARG A 40 4.68 7.33 -7.45
C ARG A 40 4.99 6.18 -6.51
N VAL A 41 4.27 5.07 -6.68
CA VAL A 41 4.58 3.80 -6.01
C VAL A 41 5.86 3.24 -6.62
N LEU A 42 6.92 3.14 -5.84
CA LEU A 42 8.21 2.59 -6.29
C LEU A 42 8.21 1.06 -6.27
N ASP A 43 7.52 0.49 -5.30
CA ASP A 43 7.49 -0.95 -5.06
C ASP A 43 6.26 -1.38 -4.27
N VAL A 44 5.81 -2.61 -4.48
CA VAL A 44 4.72 -3.25 -3.72
C VAL A 44 5.24 -4.56 -3.14
N ARG A 45 5.12 -4.70 -1.82
CA ARG A 45 5.58 -5.89 -1.10
C ARG A 45 4.48 -6.37 -0.18
N SER A 46 4.37 -7.68 -0.03
CA SER A 46 3.54 -8.30 1.00
C SER A 46 4.40 -9.21 1.86
N TRP A 47 4.17 -9.22 3.16
CA TRP A 47 4.82 -10.14 4.09
C TRP A 47 3.81 -10.65 5.10
N GLY A 48 3.42 -11.92 4.98
CA GLY A 48 2.35 -12.51 5.78
C GLY A 48 1.06 -11.71 5.65
N LYS A 49 0.63 -11.07 6.75
CA LYS A 49 -0.58 -10.21 6.85
C LYS A 49 -0.33 -8.71 6.61
N HIS A 50 0.90 -8.34 6.25
CA HIS A 50 1.27 -6.96 5.98
C HIS A 50 1.37 -6.70 4.49
N PHE A 51 0.88 -5.54 4.08
CA PHE A 51 0.99 -5.03 2.73
C PHE A 51 1.73 -3.69 2.77
N LEU A 52 2.75 -3.53 1.92
CA LEU A 52 3.66 -2.39 1.95
C LEU A 52 3.75 -1.75 0.57
N LEU A 53 3.51 -0.43 0.51
CA LEU A 53 3.78 0.39 -0.66
C LEU A 53 4.97 1.30 -0.37
N ALA A 54 6.02 1.18 -1.16
CA ALA A 54 7.17 2.06 -1.07
C ALA A 54 6.92 3.32 -1.91
N PHE A 55 7.08 4.49 -1.32
CA PHE A 55 7.09 5.77 -2.00
C PHE A 55 8.47 6.42 -1.86
N SER A 56 8.74 7.46 -2.64
CA SER A 56 9.93 8.28 -2.39
C SER A 56 9.76 9.04 -1.06
N GLY A 57 10.68 8.81 -0.12
CA GLY A 57 10.71 9.45 1.21
C GLY A 57 9.93 8.75 2.33
N PHE A 58 9.02 7.83 2.03
CA PHE A 58 8.24 7.11 3.04
C PHE A 58 7.72 5.77 2.52
N SER A 59 7.25 4.93 3.43
CA SER A 59 6.51 3.72 3.09
C SER A 59 5.15 3.72 3.78
N LEU A 60 4.15 3.26 3.05
CA LEU A 60 2.86 2.91 3.62
C LEU A 60 2.92 1.44 4.02
N ARG A 61 2.64 1.17 5.30
CA ARG A 61 2.40 -0.19 5.78
C ARG A 61 0.93 -0.32 6.16
N VAL A 62 0.26 -1.25 5.52
CA VAL A 62 -1.12 -1.65 5.82
C VAL A 62 -1.07 -3.00 6.52
N HIS A 63 -1.57 -3.05 7.74
CA HIS A 63 -1.72 -4.28 8.50
C HIS A 63 -3.17 -4.74 8.43
N LEU A 64 -3.40 -5.90 7.81
CA LEU A 64 -4.71 -6.52 7.71
C LEU A 64 -5.01 -7.24 9.04
N MET A 65 -6.10 -6.83 9.71
CA MET A 65 -6.57 -7.47 10.96
C MET A 65 -7.28 -8.80 10.66
N MET A 66 -7.86 -9.45 11.67
CA MET A 66 -8.58 -10.74 11.50
C MET A 66 -9.64 -10.74 10.37
N PHE A 67 -10.25 -9.59 10.10
CA PHE A 67 -11.24 -9.41 9.02
C PHE A 67 -10.81 -8.35 8.00
N GLY A 68 -9.51 -8.04 7.96
CA GLY A 68 -8.93 -7.12 7.01
C GLY A 68 -9.09 -7.64 5.59
N SER A 69 -9.50 -6.79 4.66
CA SER A 69 -9.59 -7.15 3.25
C SER A 69 -9.06 -6.03 2.37
N CYS A 70 -8.42 -6.40 1.27
CA CYS A 70 -8.07 -5.48 0.19
C CYS A 70 -8.87 -5.88 -1.05
N ARG A 71 -9.24 -4.90 -1.88
CA ARG A 71 -9.93 -5.07 -3.15
C ARG A 71 -9.28 -4.19 -4.21
N ILE A 72 -9.35 -4.65 -5.44
CA ILE A 72 -8.79 -3.98 -6.61
C ILE A 72 -9.95 -3.69 -7.55
N ASP A 73 -10.09 -2.44 -7.97
CA ASP A 73 -11.14 -1.87 -8.83
C ASP A 73 -12.59 -1.97 -8.33
N GLU A 74 -12.90 -2.95 -7.49
CA GLU A 74 -14.22 -3.22 -6.94
C GLU A 74 -14.32 -2.74 -5.48
N PRO A 75 -14.94 -1.58 -5.21
CA PRO A 75 -15.25 -1.18 -3.85
C PRO A 75 -16.35 -2.07 -3.23
N LYS A 76 -16.35 -2.20 -1.91
CA LYS A 76 -17.47 -2.74 -1.13
C LYS A 76 -18.52 -1.66 -0.86
N ASP A 77 -19.73 -2.10 -0.54
CA ASP A 77 -20.83 -1.25 -0.02
C ASP A 77 -20.60 -0.82 1.43
N ARG A 78 -19.40 -0.30 1.71
CA ARG A 78 -19.02 0.35 2.96
C ARG A 78 -17.82 1.25 2.69
N PRO A 79 -17.65 2.35 3.46
CA PRO A 79 -16.51 3.24 3.25
C PRO A 79 -15.18 2.49 3.51
N PRO A 80 -14.18 2.62 2.62
CA PRO A 80 -12.87 2.06 2.83
C PRO A 80 -12.10 2.84 3.91
N ARG A 81 -11.22 2.14 4.63
CA ARG A 81 -10.29 2.78 5.58
C ARG A 81 -9.20 3.57 4.84
N LEU A 82 -8.83 3.07 3.67
CA LEU A 82 -7.92 3.70 2.74
C LEU A 82 -8.29 3.27 1.31
N ALA A 83 -8.45 4.22 0.41
CA ALA A 83 -8.54 3.98 -1.02
C ALA A 83 -7.46 4.77 -1.75
N LEU A 84 -6.78 4.14 -2.70
CA LEU A 84 -5.80 4.75 -3.58
C LEU A 84 -6.29 4.62 -5.02
N HIS A 85 -6.53 5.74 -5.67
CA HIS A 85 -6.95 5.78 -7.06
C HIS A 85 -5.76 6.14 -7.95
N PHE A 86 -5.58 5.37 -9.01
CA PHE A 86 -4.55 5.54 -10.02
C PHE A 86 -5.20 5.86 -11.37
N ASP A 87 -4.39 6.18 -12.38
CA ASP A 87 -4.89 6.40 -13.75
C ASP A 87 -5.57 5.15 -14.34
N LYS A 88 -5.12 3.95 -13.94
CA LYS A 88 -5.65 2.67 -14.39
C LYS A 88 -5.90 1.74 -13.20
N GLY A 89 -7.00 2.01 -12.51
CA GLY A 89 -7.51 1.18 -11.44
C GLY A 89 -7.41 1.80 -10.04
N SER A 90 -7.96 1.09 -9.07
CA SER A 90 -8.06 1.56 -7.68
C SER A 90 -7.75 0.43 -6.69
N LEU A 91 -7.16 0.78 -5.54
CA LEU A 91 -6.90 -0.11 -4.42
C LEU A 91 -7.75 0.31 -3.24
N TYR A 92 -8.52 -0.60 -2.66
CA TYR A 92 -9.39 -0.36 -1.52
C TYR A 92 -8.99 -1.25 -0.35
N PHE A 93 -8.75 -0.67 0.82
CA PHE A 93 -8.42 -1.39 2.05
C PHE A 93 -9.52 -1.22 3.09
N TYR A 94 -9.91 -2.33 3.73
CA TYR A 94 -10.97 -2.39 4.73
C TYR A 94 -10.49 -3.10 6.00
N ALA A 95 -11.01 -2.67 7.16
CA ALA A 95 -10.67 -3.25 8.47
C ALA A 95 -9.15 -3.44 8.66
N CYS A 96 -8.38 -2.40 8.32
CA CYS A 96 -6.94 -2.40 8.35
C CYS A 96 -6.40 -1.27 9.23
N SER A 97 -5.21 -1.50 9.81
CA SER A 97 -4.42 -0.44 10.42
C SER A 97 -3.42 0.09 9.40
N VAL A 98 -3.39 1.41 9.25
CA VAL A 98 -2.49 2.09 8.31
C VAL A 98 -1.41 2.79 9.10
N CYS A 99 -0.17 2.70 8.64
CA CYS A 99 0.95 3.41 9.21
C CYS A 99 1.83 3.92 8.06
N ALA A 100 1.88 5.24 7.89
CA ALA A 100 2.87 5.87 7.02
C ALA A 100 4.12 6.14 7.85
N SER A 101 5.19 5.38 7.60
CA SER A 101 6.48 5.60 8.24
C SER A 101 7.40 6.31 7.26
N SER A 102 7.99 7.43 7.67
CA SER A 102 9.16 7.95 6.96
C SER A 102 10.20 6.83 6.95
N LYS A 103 10.88 6.61 5.82
CA LYS A 103 12.09 5.78 5.87
C LYS A 103 13.04 6.48 6.84
N GLY A 104 13.16 5.97 8.06
CA GLY A 104 14.36 6.18 8.85
C GLY A 104 15.51 5.89 7.91
N ARG A 105 16.41 6.86 7.74
CA ARG A 105 17.57 6.76 6.88
C ARG A 105 18.28 5.47 7.27
N SER A 106 18.04 4.38 6.53
CA SER A 106 18.83 3.17 6.67
C SER A 106 20.15 3.52 6.03
N THR A 107 21.00 4.17 6.82
CA THR A 107 22.43 4.22 6.59
C THR A 107 22.87 2.78 6.65
N ARG A 108 22.92 2.12 5.49
CA ARG A 108 23.77 0.95 5.34
C ARG A 108 25.19 1.46 5.63
N PRO A 109 25.91 0.98 6.65
CA PRO A 109 27.33 1.27 6.74
C PRO A 109 28.01 0.68 5.51
N THR A 110 28.99 1.43 5.02
CA THR A 110 29.93 1.11 3.95
C THR A 110 30.53 -0.28 4.05
N THR A 111 30.75 -0.93 2.91
CA THR A 111 31.97 -1.73 2.73
C THR A 111 32.69 -1.16 1.53
N GLY A 112 33.74 -0.40 1.80
CA GLY A 112 34.80 -0.17 0.82
C GLY A 112 35.58 -1.47 0.65
N GLY A 113 35.87 -1.83 -0.59
CA GLY A 113 37.06 -2.57 -0.98
C GLY A 113 37.81 -1.63 -1.92
N ALA A 114 38.90 -1.02 -1.46
CA ALA A 114 40.24 -1.60 -1.41
C ALA A 114 40.80 -1.73 -2.83
N THR A 115 41.73 -0.82 -3.11
CA THR A 115 42.74 -0.85 -4.18
C THR A 115 43.45 -2.20 -4.25
#